data_AF-A0A1D2MJ91-F1
#
_entry.id   AF-A0A1D2MJ91-F1
#
_cell.length_a   1.000
_cell.length_b   1.000
_cell.length_c   1.000
_cell.angle_alpha   90.00
_cell.angle_beta   90.00
_cell.angle_gamma   90.00
#
_symmetry.space_group_name_H-M   'P 1'
#
loop_
_entity.id
_entity.type
_entity.pdbx_description
1 polymer ?
#
loop_
_entity_poly.entity_id
_entity_poly.type
_entity_poly.pdbx_seq_one_letter_code
_entity_poly.pdbx_strand_id
1 'polypeptide(L)'
;MGSIYTPRREVEVQFESYEEIDNSKNTVVGNVATPTSYDILAAECGRLATDLQTFAEIRRLKPECEVYQNIEEYVRNSAGRRTVEVHRIYKVDRNGERDPFDESYRLLLWHGTSPAAVAGILKNGFRNGSGGCFGPGVYFADRIAKSLGYAARSRNRNKFFILAEVAPGKVFKARRFHSEYQTAPAGFDIVKGMGRKIPTWRQNKHYYGAILPCGVTKRNTRHQSYCLAYSEYIVYDPQRIIVRFIVECSR
;
A
#
# COMPACT_ATOMS: atom_id res chain seq x y z
N MET A 1 27.35 -4.48 4.32
CA MET A 1 26.64 -4.66 3.02
C MET A 1 26.11 -3.30 2.62
N GLY A 2 26.63 -2.73 1.53
CA GLY A 2 26.45 -1.33 1.15
C GLY A 2 24.99 -0.90 1.03
N SER A 3 24.72 0.35 1.40
CA SER A 3 23.45 1.02 1.17
C SER A 3 23.16 1.02 -0.33
N ILE A 4 22.09 0.34 -0.76
CA ILE A 4 21.57 0.45 -2.12
C ILE A 4 20.81 1.78 -2.17
N TYR A 5 21.56 2.88 -2.33
CA TYR A 5 20.99 4.17 -2.66
C TYR A 5 20.54 4.10 -4.13
N THR A 6 19.24 4.03 -4.36
CA THR A 6 18.68 4.21 -5.71
C THR A 6 18.28 5.68 -5.85
N PRO A 7 18.90 6.46 -6.76
CA PRO A 7 18.56 7.87 -6.93
C PRO A 7 17.07 8.05 -7.22
N ARG A 8 16.48 9.14 -6.72
CA ARG A 8 15.13 9.56 -7.13
C ARG A 8 15.18 9.88 -8.62
N ARG A 9 14.75 8.94 -9.46
CA ARG A 9 14.41 9.20 -10.84
C ARG A 9 12.91 9.33 -10.91
N GLU A 10 12.42 10.33 -11.63
CA GLU A 10 11.02 10.35 -12.04
C GLU A 10 10.75 9.04 -12.79
N VAL A 11 9.82 8.28 -12.24
CA VAL A 11 9.26 7.13 -12.94
C VAL A 11 8.10 7.69 -13.73
N GLU A 12 8.16 7.58 -15.05
CA GLU A 12 7.06 8.04 -15.90
C GLU A 12 5.78 7.26 -15.52
N VAL A 13 4.76 7.98 -15.05
CA VAL A 13 3.48 7.40 -14.68
C VAL A 13 2.47 7.79 -15.75
N GLN A 14 1.86 6.79 -16.37
CA GLN A 14 0.86 7.00 -17.40
C GLN A 14 -0.54 6.80 -16.81
N PHE A 15 -1.39 7.78 -17.05
CA PHE A 15 -2.75 7.84 -16.53
C PHE A 15 -3.76 7.63 -17.64
N GLU A 16 -4.89 7.00 -17.34
CA GLU A 16 -6.02 6.95 -18.26
C GLU A 16 -6.44 8.40 -18.60
N SER A 17 -6.67 8.67 -19.89
CA SER A 17 -7.22 9.96 -20.32
C SER A 17 -8.70 10.06 -19.97
N TYR A 18 -9.23 11.28 -19.88
CA TYR A 18 -10.67 11.48 -19.70
C TYR A 18 -11.50 10.86 -20.86
N GLU A 19 -10.92 10.74 -22.06
CA GLU A 19 -11.57 10.14 -23.23
C GLU A 19 -11.50 8.60 -23.25
N GLU A 20 -10.45 8.01 -22.68
CA GLU A 20 -10.31 6.54 -22.54
C GLU A 20 -11.26 5.98 -21.49
N ILE A 21 -11.59 6.79 -20.48
CA ILE A 21 -12.64 6.49 -19.51
C ILE A 21 -13.96 6.29 -20.28
N ASP A 22 -14.33 7.15 -21.22
CA ASP A 22 -15.58 7.03 -22.00
C ASP A 22 -15.62 5.81 -22.96
N ASN A 23 -14.47 5.42 -23.52
CA ASN A 23 -14.40 4.36 -24.53
C ASN A 23 -14.35 2.92 -24.00
N SER A 24 -14.32 2.69 -22.67
CA SER A 24 -14.30 1.33 -22.11
C SER A 24 -15.62 0.56 -22.22
N LYS A 25 -16.64 1.10 -22.90
CA LYS A 25 -17.89 0.44 -23.26
C LYS A 25 -18.39 0.88 -24.64
N ASN A 26 -17.65 0.55 -25.70
CA ASN A 26 -18.26 0.50 -27.03
C ASN A 26 -19.16 -0.74 -27.17
N THR A 27 -20.22 -0.77 -26.37
CA THR A 27 -21.49 -1.44 -26.65
C THR A 27 -22.56 -0.52 -26.11
N VAL A 28 -23.16 0.25 -27.02
CA VAL A 28 -24.18 1.24 -26.73
C VAL A 28 -25.40 0.56 -26.12
N VAL A 29 -25.61 0.77 -24.81
CA VAL A 29 -26.95 0.78 -24.20
C VAL A 29 -26.97 1.89 -23.14
N GLY A 30 -27.44 3.07 -23.54
CA GLY A 30 -27.70 4.23 -22.66
C GLY A 30 -26.49 5.11 -22.39
N ASN A 31 -26.66 6.43 -22.52
CA ASN A 31 -25.68 7.47 -22.19
C ASN A 31 -25.33 7.45 -20.69
N VAL A 32 -24.48 6.52 -20.27
CA VAL A 32 -23.88 6.53 -18.92
C VAL A 32 -22.40 6.78 -19.11
N ALA A 33 -21.98 8.04 -18.92
CA ALA A 33 -20.57 8.41 -18.91
C ALA A 33 -19.80 7.50 -17.95
N THR A 34 -18.63 7.02 -18.35
CA THR A 34 -17.84 6.14 -17.49
C THR A 34 -17.41 6.89 -16.22
N PRO A 35 -17.57 6.30 -15.03
CA PRO A 35 -17.28 6.98 -13.79
C PRO A 35 -15.80 7.33 -13.63
N THR A 36 -15.53 8.53 -13.13
CA THR A 36 -14.19 9.02 -12.82
C THR A 36 -13.58 8.25 -11.64
N SER A 37 -12.27 8.45 -11.39
CA SER A 37 -11.62 7.90 -10.19
C SER A 37 -12.31 8.35 -8.90
N TYR A 38 -12.77 9.60 -8.84
CA TYR A 38 -13.47 10.14 -7.68
C TYR A 38 -14.84 9.50 -7.52
N ASP A 39 -15.61 9.30 -8.59
CA ASP A 39 -16.95 8.70 -8.51
C ASP A 39 -16.89 7.27 -7.94
N ILE A 40 -15.96 6.46 -8.43
CA ILE A 40 -15.80 5.07 -7.97
C ILE A 40 -15.40 5.03 -6.49
N LEU A 41 -14.37 5.79 -6.11
CA LEU A 41 -13.87 5.79 -4.73
C LEU A 41 -14.89 6.41 -3.77
N ALA A 42 -15.58 7.49 -4.17
CA ALA A 42 -16.60 8.16 -3.36
C ALA A 42 -17.77 7.22 -3.05
N ALA A 43 -18.26 6.51 -4.08
CA ALA A 43 -19.31 5.51 -3.92
C ALA A 43 -18.91 4.44 -2.90
N GLU A 44 -17.70 3.89 -2.99
CA GLU A 44 -17.23 2.85 -2.07
C GLU A 44 -16.91 3.38 -0.66
N CYS A 45 -16.39 4.59 -0.54
CA CYS A 45 -16.08 5.22 0.74
C CYS A 45 -17.31 5.78 1.48
N GLY A 46 -18.46 5.89 0.81
CA GLY A 46 -19.63 6.58 1.34
C GLY A 46 -19.35 8.07 1.57
N ARG A 47 -18.78 8.73 0.56
CA ARG A 47 -18.44 10.17 0.54
C ARG A 47 -18.89 10.78 -0.78
N LEU A 48 -18.85 12.11 -0.86
CA LEU A 48 -19.02 12.81 -2.13
C LEU A 48 -17.70 12.84 -2.91
N ALA A 49 -17.77 12.83 -4.24
CA ALA A 49 -16.60 12.98 -5.10
C ALA A 49 -15.87 14.31 -4.83
N THR A 50 -16.65 15.37 -4.59
CA THR A 50 -16.15 16.70 -4.21
C THR A 50 -15.36 16.68 -2.92
N ASP A 51 -15.74 15.88 -1.92
CA ASP A 51 -14.96 15.74 -0.69
C ASP A 51 -13.57 15.20 -1.01
N LEU A 52 -13.49 14.11 -1.79
CA LEU A 52 -12.22 13.47 -2.13
C LEU A 52 -11.31 14.39 -2.94
N GLN A 53 -11.87 15.22 -3.83
CA GLN A 53 -11.12 16.23 -4.59
C GLN A 53 -10.46 17.27 -3.68
N THR A 54 -11.07 17.60 -2.52
CA THR A 54 -10.43 18.49 -1.54
C THR A 54 -9.33 17.81 -0.72
N PHE A 55 -9.28 16.48 -0.71
CA PHE A 55 -8.34 15.71 0.13
C PHE A 55 -7.06 15.34 -0.61
N ALA A 56 -7.15 14.99 -1.90
CA ALA A 56 -6.02 14.51 -2.69
C ALA A 56 -6.29 14.65 -4.19
N GLU A 57 -5.21 14.79 -4.96
CA GLU A 57 -5.26 14.47 -6.39
C GLU A 57 -5.26 12.95 -6.56
N ILE A 58 -6.24 12.42 -7.30
CA ILE A 58 -6.40 10.99 -7.53
C ILE A 58 -6.56 10.72 -9.02
N ARG A 59 -5.66 9.90 -9.58
CA ARG A 59 -5.63 9.56 -11.01
C ARG A 59 -5.49 8.05 -11.22
N ARG A 60 -6.24 7.49 -12.16
CA ARG A 60 -6.17 6.06 -12.49
C ARG A 60 -4.98 5.79 -13.39
N LEU A 61 -4.20 4.77 -13.06
CA LEU A 61 -3.08 4.32 -13.87
C LEU A 61 -3.57 3.52 -15.08
N LYS A 62 -2.88 3.66 -16.21
CA LYS A 62 -3.02 2.76 -17.36
C LYS A 62 -2.48 1.37 -17.04
N PRO A 63 -3.17 0.28 -17.41
CA PRO A 63 -2.65 -1.08 -17.25
C PRO A 63 -1.28 -1.32 -17.91
N GLU A 64 -0.99 -0.61 -19.00
CA GLU A 64 0.27 -0.71 -19.75
C GLU A 64 1.42 0.02 -19.06
N CYS A 65 1.13 0.89 -18.09
CA CYS A 65 2.15 1.62 -17.34
C CYS A 65 3.03 0.64 -16.55
N GLU A 66 4.35 0.85 -16.59
CA GLU A 66 5.32 0.03 -15.85
C GLU A 66 4.97 -0.04 -14.35
N VAL A 67 4.55 1.08 -13.75
CA VAL A 67 4.14 1.13 -12.33
C VAL A 67 2.93 0.24 -12.06
N TYR A 68 1.96 0.20 -12.97
CA TYR A 68 0.80 -0.68 -12.85
C TYR A 68 1.26 -2.15 -12.87
N GLN A 69 2.01 -2.55 -13.87
CA GLN A 69 2.50 -3.92 -14.05
C GLN A 69 3.39 -4.36 -12.88
N ASN A 70 4.19 -3.44 -12.32
CA ASN A 70 5.03 -3.69 -11.15
C ASN A 70 4.19 -3.96 -9.89
N ILE A 71 3.10 -3.22 -9.69
CA ILE A 71 2.16 -3.42 -8.58
C ILE A 71 1.35 -4.71 -8.77
N GLU A 72 0.89 -5.00 -10.00
CA GLU A 72 0.20 -6.24 -10.32
C GLU A 72 1.11 -7.46 -10.05
N GLU A 73 2.37 -7.40 -10.48
CA GLU A 73 3.38 -8.39 -10.13
C GLU A 73 3.54 -8.52 -8.61
N TYR A 74 3.56 -7.40 -7.88
CA TYR A 74 3.66 -7.43 -6.44
C TYR A 74 2.45 -8.14 -5.80
N VAL A 75 1.22 -7.88 -6.27
CA VAL A 75 0.01 -8.59 -5.81
C VAL A 75 0.15 -10.09 -6.08
N ARG A 76 0.43 -10.49 -7.33
CA ARG A 76 0.59 -11.88 -7.76
C ARG A 76 1.64 -12.62 -6.94
N ASN A 77 2.81 -12.02 -6.74
CA ASN A 77 3.92 -12.65 -6.01
C ASN A 77 3.72 -12.66 -4.49
N SER A 78 2.72 -11.94 -3.95
CA SER A 78 2.55 -11.75 -2.51
C SER A 78 1.20 -12.16 -1.93
N ALA A 79 0.26 -12.65 -2.75
CA ALA A 79 -1.06 -13.12 -2.33
C ALA A 79 -1.07 -14.50 -1.62
N GLY A 80 0.06 -15.21 -1.60
CA GLY A 80 0.18 -16.52 -0.98
C GLY A 80 -0.48 -17.62 -1.84
N ARG A 81 -1.41 -18.40 -1.26
CA ARG A 81 -2.18 -19.41 -2.01
C ARG A 81 -3.50 -18.87 -2.59
N ARG A 82 -3.73 -17.56 -2.47
CA ARG A 82 -4.99 -16.93 -2.90
C ARG A 82 -4.79 -16.36 -4.30
N THR A 83 -5.80 -16.50 -5.13
CA THR A 83 -5.94 -15.69 -6.35
C THR A 83 -6.46 -14.32 -5.94
N VAL A 84 -5.79 -13.27 -6.39
CA VAL A 84 -6.19 -11.88 -6.18
C VAL A 84 -6.00 -11.21 -7.53
N GLU A 85 -7.07 -10.63 -8.05
CA GLU A 85 -7.09 -9.93 -9.33
C GLU A 85 -7.13 -8.44 -9.07
N VAL A 86 -6.29 -7.68 -9.78
CA VAL A 86 -6.24 -6.22 -9.70
C VAL A 86 -7.20 -5.65 -10.73
N HIS A 87 -8.15 -4.83 -10.27
CA HIS A 87 -9.09 -4.15 -11.16
C HIS A 87 -8.59 -2.77 -11.55
N ARG A 88 -8.15 -2.00 -10.56
CA ARG A 88 -7.74 -0.60 -10.73
C ARG A 88 -6.65 -0.22 -9.76
N ILE A 89 -5.76 0.65 -10.21
CA ILE A 89 -4.74 1.29 -9.38
C ILE A 89 -4.91 2.79 -9.53
N TYR A 90 -5.06 3.47 -8.40
CA TYR A 90 -5.17 4.92 -8.34
C TYR A 90 -3.88 5.46 -7.74
N LYS A 91 -3.17 6.33 -8.47
CA LYS A 91 -2.15 7.18 -7.88
C LYS A 91 -2.82 8.24 -7.03
N VAL A 92 -2.26 8.47 -5.85
CA VAL A 92 -2.75 9.44 -4.87
C VAL A 92 -1.62 10.40 -4.55
N ASP A 93 -1.92 11.70 -4.59
CA ASP A 93 -1.09 12.78 -4.07
C ASP A 93 -1.93 13.59 -3.09
N ARG A 94 -1.73 13.30 -1.79
CA ARG A 94 -2.56 13.83 -0.72
C ARG A 94 -2.20 15.27 -0.38
N ASN A 95 -3.21 16.11 -0.20
CA ASN A 95 -3.00 17.52 0.12
C ASN A 95 -2.30 17.67 1.49
N GLY A 96 -1.23 18.47 1.52
CA GLY A 96 -0.45 18.73 2.73
C GLY A 96 0.49 17.59 3.16
N GLU A 97 0.52 16.47 2.44
CA GLU A 97 1.52 15.42 2.67
C GLU A 97 2.85 15.84 2.07
N ARG A 98 3.84 16.09 2.93
CA ARG A 98 5.19 16.43 2.50
C ARG A 98 6.02 15.17 2.48
N ASP A 99 6.94 15.07 1.51
CA ASP A 99 8.00 14.08 1.56
C ASP A 99 8.99 14.50 2.65
N PRO A 100 8.96 13.88 3.85
CA PRO A 100 9.81 14.30 4.96
C PRO A 100 11.22 13.71 4.83
N PHE A 101 11.51 12.91 3.80
CA PHE A 101 12.63 11.98 3.85
C PHE A 101 13.84 12.47 3.07
N ASP A 102 14.86 12.91 3.82
CA ASP A 102 16.27 12.80 3.37
C ASP A 102 16.79 11.36 3.55
N GLU A 103 15.94 10.43 4.02
CA GLU A 103 16.29 9.02 4.17
C GLU A 103 16.36 8.31 2.82
N SER A 104 17.50 7.65 2.55
CA SER A 104 17.69 6.88 1.32
C SER A 104 16.92 5.56 1.28
N TYR A 105 16.55 5.00 2.44
CA TYR A 105 15.94 3.68 2.53
C TYR A 105 14.44 3.79 2.77
N ARG A 106 13.64 3.46 1.75
CA ARG A 106 12.18 3.55 1.76
C ARG A 106 11.56 2.29 1.19
N LEU A 107 10.38 1.93 1.66
CA LEU A 107 9.66 0.73 1.26
C LEU A 107 8.23 1.08 0.85
N LEU A 108 7.76 0.47 -0.23
CA LEU A 108 6.35 0.51 -0.59
C LEU A 108 5.62 -0.71 0.01
N LEU A 109 4.72 -0.48 0.97
CA LEU A 109 4.14 -1.54 1.81
C LEU A 109 2.60 -1.50 1.83
N TRP A 110 2.00 -2.69 1.99
CA TRP A 110 0.55 -2.88 1.97
C TRP A 110 -0.10 -2.56 3.30
N HIS A 111 -1.18 -1.78 3.27
CA HIS A 111 -2.11 -1.59 4.36
C HIS A 111 -3.53 -1.98 3.91
N GLY A 112 -4.14 -2.94 4.59
CA GLY A 112 -5.51 -3.37 4.33
C GLY A 112 -6.45 -2.66 5.30
N THR A 113 -7.50 -2.03 4.78
CA THR A 113 -8.46 -1.27 5.60
C THR A 113 -9.86 -1.27 4.97
N SER A 114 -10.85 -0.66 5.61
CA SER A 114 -12.18 -0.50 5.04
C SER A 114 -12.22 0.66 4.04
N PRO A 115 -13.11 0.64 3.03
CA PRO A 115 -13.30 1.78 2.13
C PRO A 115 -13.57 3.09 2.89
N ALA A 116 -14.42 3.06 3.92
CA ALA A 116 -14.69 4.24 4.76
C ALA A 116 -13.42 4.80 5.44
N ALA A 117 -12.49 3.92 5.86
CA ALA A 117 -11.22 4.33 6.44
C ALA A 117 -10.26 4.92 5.39
N VAL A 118 -10.33 4.49 4.12
CA VAL A 118 -9.55 5.09 3.02
C VAL A 118 -9.82 6.60 2.93
N ALA A 119 -11.09 7.02 2.89
CA ALA A 119 -11.43 8.45 2.88
C ALA A 119 -10.92 9.20 4.12
N GLY A 120 -10.96 8.57 5.30
CA GLY A 120 -10.39 9.14 6.53
C GLY A 120 -8.88 9.36 6.44
N ILE A 121 -8.16 8.40 5.84
CA ILE A 121 -6.71 8.46 5.61
C ILE A 121 -6.37 9.50 4.52
N LEU A 122 -7.16 9.61 3.45
CA LEU A 122 -6.99 10.65 2.43
C LEU A 122 -7.19 12.04 3.03
N LYS A 123 -8.15 12.22 3.93
CA LYS A 123 -8.40 13.52 4.56
C LYS A 123 -7.31 13.90 5.57
N ASN A 124 -6.98 12.98 6.49
CA ASN A 124 -6.22 13.32 7.69
C ASN A 124 -4.82 12.68 7.77
N GLY A 125 -4.46 11.84 6.81
CA GLY A 125 -3.30 10.94 6.92
C GLY A 125 -3.55 9.76 7.85
N PHE A 126 -2.52 8.94 8.03
CA PHE A 126 -2.56 7.82 8.96
C PHE A 126 -2.56 8.29 10.43
N ARG A 127 -3.18 7.50 11.30
CA ARG A 127 -3.18 7.68 12.75
C ARG A 127 -2.86 6.35 13.40
N ASN A 128 -2.17 6.38 14.54
CA ASN A 128 -1.89 5.16 15.29
C ASN A 128 -3.18 4.47 15.69
N GLY A 129 -3.19 3.14 15.59
CA GLY A 129 -4.26 2.32 16.14
C GLY A 129 -4.21 2.29 17.68
N SER A 130 -5.16 1.58 18.28
CA SER A 130 -5.24 1.42 19.74
C SER A 130 -4.45 0.22 20.29
N GLY A 131 -3.83 -0.59 19.43
CA GLY A 131 -3.07 -1.77 19.85
C GLY A 131 -2.63 -2.65 18.69
N GLY A 132 -2.31 -3.90 19.00
CA GLY A 132 -1.89 -4.92 18.03
C GLY A 132 -0.76 -5.79 18.59
N CYS A 133 -0.20 -6.66 17.75
CA CYS A 133 0.86 -7.59 18.17
C CYS A 133 2.16 -6.90 18.62
N PHE A 134 2.31 -5.61 18.33
CA PHE A 134 3.47 -4.77 18.67
C PHE A 134 3.02 -3.39 19.15
N GLY A 135 1.89 -3.28 19.86
CA GLY A 135 1.43 -2.00 20.40
C GLY A 135 0.68 -1.08 19.43
N PRO A 136 0.36 0.16 19.86
CA PRO A 136 -0.46 1.12 19.13
C PRO A 136 0.36 1.87 18.06
N GLY A 137 0.44 1.30 16.86
CA GLY A 137 1.08 1.92 15.70
C GLY A 137 0.26 1.72 14.43
N VAL A 138 0.81 2.15 13.29
CA VAL A 138 0.28 1.87 11.96
C VAL A 138 0.97 0.63 11.41
N TYR A 139 0.16 -0.36 11.02
CA TYR A 139 0.64 -1.67 10.59
C TYR A 139 0.66 -1.77 9.07
N PHE A 140 1.82 -2.14 8.54
CA PHE A 140 2.03 -2.45 7.12
C PHE A 140 2.57 -3.86 6.95
N ALA A 141 2.42 -4.42 5.76
CA ALA A 141 2.99 -5.72 5.41
C ALA A 141 3.73 -5.65 4.08
N ASP A 142 4.82 -6.42 3.96
CA ASP A 142 5.49 -6.60 2.68
C ASP A 142 4.82 -7.65 1.79
N ARG A 143 3.74 -8.31 2.24
CA ARG A 143 2.91 -9.20 1.42
C ARG A 143 1.43 -8.87 1.57
N ILE A 144 0.69 -8.76 0.46
CA ILE A 144 -0.75 -8.50 0.49
C ILE A 144 -1.54 -9.61 1.19
N ALA A 145 -1.01 -10.85 1.21
CA ALA A 145 -1.61 -11.98 1.92
C ALA A 145 -1.90 -11.71 3.40
N LYS A 146 -1.11 -10.86 4.07
CA LYS A 146 -1.33 -10.44 5.45
C LYS A 146 -2.43 -9.38 5.53
N SER A 147 -2.37 -8.39 4.64
CA SER A 147 -3.32 -7.26 4.59
C SER A 147 -4.73 -7.67 4.15
N LEU A 148 -4.88 -8.77 3.39
CA LEU A 148 -6.18 -9.31 2.93
C LEU A 148 -7.19 -9.55 4.07
N GLY A 149 -6.70 -9.92 5.26
CA GLY A 149 -7.54 -10.18 6.44
C GLY A 149 -8.12 -8.90 7.06
N TYR A 150 -7.52 -7.75 6.79
CA TYR A 150 -7.91 -6.46 7.37
C TYR A 150 -8.70 -5.58 6.39
N ALA A 151 -8.58 -5.85 5.08
CA ALA A 151 -9.37 -5.14 4.08
C ALA A 151 -10.84 -5.57 4.14
N ALA A 152 -11.75 -4.64 4.44
CA ALA A 152 -13.19 -4.93 4.41
C ALA A 152 -13.67 -5.10 2.97
N ARG A 153 -14.72 -5.91 2.78
CA ARG A 153 -15.35 -6.05 1.46
C ARG A 153 -16.18 -4.80 1.17
N SER A 154 -16.03 -4.27 -0.03
CA SER A 154 -16.82 -3.17 -0.58
C SER A 154 -18.21 -3.66 -0.98
N ARG A 155 -19.09 -2.75 -1.41
CA ARG A 155 -20.45 -3.13 -1.87
C ARG A 155 -20.39 -4.09 -3.05
N ASN A 156 -19.44 -3.87 -3.94
CA ASN A 156 -19.19 -4.69 -5.13
C ASN A 156 -18.34 -5.93 -4.85
N ARG A 157 -18.21 -6.35 -3.58
CA ARG A 157 -17.39 -7.49 -3.13
C ARG A 157 -15.88 -7.34 -3.34
N ASN A 158 -15.42 -6.20 -3.86
CA ASN A 158 -14.01 -5.86 -4.01
C ASN A 158 -13.39 -5.50 -2.65
N LYS A 159 -12.06 -5.38 -2.61
CA LYS A 159 -11.28 -4.98 -1.46
C LYS A 159 -10.33 -3.87 -1.89
N PHE A 160 -10.16 -2.88 -1.01
CA PHE A 160 -9.28 -1.75 -1.24
C PHE A 160 -8.07 -1.86 -0.32
N PHE A 161 -6.90 -1.64 -0.91
CA PHE A 161 -5.63 -1.62 -0.21
C PHE A 161 -4.96 -0.28 -0.43
N ILE A 162 -4.31 0.24 0.61
CA ILE A 162 -3.39 1.36 0.47
C ILE A 162 -1.99 0.77 0.32
N LEU A 163 -1.28 1.26 -0.69
CA LEU A 163 0.13 0.98 -0.89
C LEU A 163 0.88 2.27 -0.56
N ALA A 164 1.53 2.29 0.59
CA ALA A 164 2.15 3.47 1.17
C ALA A 164 3.67 3.37 1.11
N GLU A 165 4.33 4.50 0.85
CA GLU A 165 5.75 4.66 1.03
C GLU A 165 6.04 4.91 2.50
N VAL A 166 6.89 4.06 3.09
CA VAL A 166 7.28 4.10 4.49
C VAL A 166 8.78 4.34 4.56
N ALA A 167 9.19 5.30 5.40
CA ALA A 167 10.58 5.55 5.76
C ALA A 167 10.89 4.88 7.11
N PRO A 168 11.39 3.64 7.10
CA PRO A 168 11.53 2.84 8.31
C PRO A 168 12.68 3.28 9.24
N GLY A 169 13.63 4.13 8.80
CA GLY A 169 14.80 4.48 9.60
C GLY A 169 15.53 3.26 10.18
N LYS A 170 15.81 3.29 11.49
CA LYS A 170 16.36 2.18 12.26
C LYS A 170 15.26 1.18 12.63
N VAL A 171 15.43 -0.06 12.19
CA VAL A 171 14.42 -1.12 12.34
C VAL A 171 14.76 -2.09 13.47
N PHE A 172 13.91 -2.16 14.50
CA PHE A 172 13.99 -3.22 15.51
C PHE A 172 13.35 -4.50 14.98
N LYS A 173 14.10 -5.61 14.90
CA LYS A 173 13.60 -6.89 14.36
C LYS A 173 13.07 -7.78 15.47
N ALA A 174 11.75 -7.86 15.61
CA ALA A 174 11.09 -8.68 16.61
C ALA A 174 10.72 -10.07 16.06
N ARG A 175 10.94 -11.12 16.85
CA ARG A 175 10.60 -12.51 16.50
C ARG A 175 9.33 -13.03 17.16
N ARG A 176 8.97 -12.44 18.29
CA ARG A 176 7.79 -12.75 19.10
C ARG A 176 6.90 -11.51 19.16
N PHE A 177 5.67 -11.68 19.62
CA PHE A 177 4.77 -10.55 19.86
C PHE A 177 5.23 -9.74 21.07
N HIS A 178 4.96 -8.44 21.00
CA HIS A 178 5.27 -7.45 22.01
C HIS A 178 4.10 -6.45 22.11
N SER A 179 2.91 -6.96 22.45
CA SER A 179 1.70 -6.13 22.54
C SER A 179 1.78 -5.03 23.58
N GLU A 180 2.71 -5.16 24.54
CA GLU A 180 3.02 -4.19 25.58
C GLU A 180 3.73 -2.93 25.08
N TYR A 181 4.30 -2.95 23.86
CA TYR A 181 4.99 -1.79 23.31
C TYR A 181 4.05 -0.59 23.17
N GLN A 182 4.56 0.60 23.48
CA GLN A 182 3.89 1.88 23.23
C GLN A 182 4.57 2.67 22.10
N THR A 183 5.84 2.37 21.86
CA THR A 183 6.68 2.94 20.81
C THR A 183 7.74 1.92 20.41
N ALA A 184 8.57 2.25 19.42
CA ALA A 184 9.73 1.43 19.08
C ALA A 184 10.73 1.38 20.26
N PRO A 185 11.44 0.26 20.47
CA PRO A 185 12.51 0.20 21.46
C PRO A 185 13.56 1.30 21.28
N ALA A 186 14.19 1.72 22.38
CA ALA A 186 15.16 2.82 22.38
C ALA A 186 16.22 2.68 21.27
N GLY A 187 16.41 3.76 20.51
CA GLY A 187 17.36 3.80 19.38
C GLY A 187 16.81 3.25 18.05
N PHE A 188 15.54 2.85 17.99
CA PHE A 188 14.86 2.41 16.78
C PHE A 188 13.66 3.29 16.46
N ASP A 189 13.33 3.38 15.17
CA ASP A 189 12.22 4.19 14.65
C ASP A 189 10.96 3.34 14.44
N ILE A 190 11.13 2.08 14.05
CA ILE A 190 10.02 1.15 13.81
C ILE A 190 10.30 -0.24 14.39
N VAL A 191 9.24 -1.03 14.54
CA VAL A 191 9.34 -2.47 14.78
C VAL A 191 9.01 -3.23 13.50
N LYS A 192 9.86 -4.19 13.13
CA LYS A 192 9.58 -5.19 12.11
C LYS A 192 9.34 -6.53 12.77
N GLY A 193 8.09 -6.97 12.79
CA GLY A 193 7.72 -8.34 13.09
C GLY A 193 8.23 -9.27 11.98
N MET A 194 9.11 -10.20 12.30
CA MET A 194 9.75 -11.06 11.31
C MET A 194 8.82 -12.20 10.88
N GLY A 195 8.50 -12.23 9.57
CA GLY A 195 7.67 -13.28 8.98
C GLY A 195 8.44 -14.52 8.53
N ARG A 196 7.74 -15.66 8.52
CA ARG A 196 8.19 -16.94 7.95
C ARG A 196 8.31 -16.91 6.42
N LYS A 197 7.54 -16.06 5.76
CA LYS A 197 7.52 -15.87 4.31
C LYS A 197 7.87 -14.42 3.98
N ILE A 198 8.84 -14.22 3.10
CA ILE A 198 9.43 -12.92 2.76
C ILE A 198 9.60 -12.79 1.25
N PRO A 199 9.73 -11.56 0.70
CA PRO A 199 10.18 -11.39 -0.68
C PRO A 199 11.55 -12.02 -0.93
N THR A 200 11.74 -12.43 -2.18
CA THR A 200 13.07 -12.55 -2.76
C THR A 200 13.60 -11.15 -3.06
N TRP A 201 14.28 -10.53 -2.09
CA TRP A 201 14.71 -9.13 -2.15
C TRP A 201 15.54 -8.72 -3.37
N ARG A 202 16.22 -9.67 -4.03
CA ARG A 202 17.00 -9.41 -5.26
C ARG A 202 16.14 -9.18 -6.51
N GLN A 203 14.86 -9.55 -6.47
CA GLN A 203 13.90 -9.41 -7.58
C GLN A 203 12.97 -8.21 -7.39
N ASN A 204 13.27 -7.34 -6.42
CA ASN A 204 12.43 -6.19 -6.14
C ASN A 204 12.65 -5.10 -7.18
N LYS A 205 11.59 -4.33 -7.42
CA LYS A 205 11.61 -3.16 -8.28
C LYS A 205 11.63 -1.90 -7.42
N HIS A 206 11.63 -0.74 -8.06
CA HIS A 206 11.67 0.54 -7.37
C HIS A 206 10.55 1.46 -7.88
N TYR A 207 10.08 2.33 -7.00
CA TYR A 207 9.18 3.42 -7.34
C TYR A 207 9.71 4.68 -6.66
N TYR A 208 10.16 5.66 -7.45
CA TYR A 208 10.63 6.95 -6.95
C TYR A 208 11.69 6.84 -5.83
N GLY A 209 12.62 5.88 -5.97
CA GLY A 209 13.66 5.58 -4.98
C GLY A 209 13.23 4.65 -3.84
N ALA A 210 11.92 4.45 -3.61
CA ALA A 210 11.44 3.44 -2.66
C ALA A 210 11.53 2.03 -3.26
N ILE A 211 11.87 1.04 -2.44
CA ILE A 211 11.87 -0.37 -2.83
C ILE A 211 10.42 -0.86 -2.86
N LEU A 212 9.98 -1.33 -4.03
CA LEU A 212 8.76 -2.10 -4.21
C LEU A 212 9.11 -3.58 -4.05
N PRO A 213 8.72 -4.25 -2.95
CA PRO A 213 9.20 -5.59 -2.69
C PRO A 213 8.42 -6.64 -3.49
N CYS A 214 8.35 -6.51 -4.82
CA CYS A 214 7.55 -7.37 -5.68
C CYS A 214 8.14 -8.76 -5.94
N GLY A 215 9.34 -9.07 -5.45
CA GLY A 215 9.97 -10.38 -5.65
C GLY A 215 9.14 -11.55 -5.13
N VAL A 216 9.32 -12.73 -5.75
CA VAL A 216 8.56 -13.96 -5.44
C VAL A 216 8.70 -14.30 -3.96
N THR A 217 7.58 -14.68 -3.33
CA THR A 217 7.55 -15.06 -1.92
C THR A 217 8.36 -16.35 -1.70
N LYS A 218 9.32 -16.30 -0.77
CA LYS A 218 10.11 -17.46 -0.34
C LYS A 218 10.04 -17.69 1.16
N ARG A 219 10.45 -18.88 1.61
CA ARG A 219 10.63 -19.18 3.04
C ARG A 219 11.81 -18.37 3.59
N ASN A 220 11.61 -17.76 4.74
CA ASN A 220 12.65 -17.11 5.52
C ASN A 220 13.41 -18.16 6.34
N THR A 221 14.63 -18.46 5.95
CA THR A 221 15.48 -19.49 6.58
C THR A 221 16.34 -18.94 7.72
N ARG A 222 16.27 -17.64 8.03
CA ARG A 222 17.10 -16.98 9.04
C ARG A 222 16.89 -17.53 10.46
N HIS A 223 15.70 -18.02 10.77
CA HIS A 223 15.34 -18.53 12.08
C HIS A 223 14.58 -19.86 11.98
N GLN A 224 14.70 -20.69 13.02
CA GLN A 224 14.01 -21.98 13.11
C GLN A 224 12.48 -21.84 13.19
N SER A 225 11.99 -20.81 13.91
CA SER A 225 10.57 -20.57 14.14
C SER A 225 10.20 -19.08 14.11
N TYR A 226 8.93 -18.80 13.79
CA TYR A 226 8.35 -17.46 13.66
C TYR A 226 6.91 -17.45 14.19
N CYS A 227 6.55 -16.40 14.95
CA CYS A 227 5.17 -16.15 15.37
C CYS A 227 4.30 -15.60 14.22
N LEU A 228 4.92 -15.09 13.16
CA LEU A 228 4.24 -14.50 12.01
C LEU A 228 4.41 -15.30 10.72
N ALA A 229 3.33 -15.42 9.95
CA ALA A 229 3.39 -15.99 8.61
C ALA A 229 4.13 -15.08 7.62
N TYR A 230 3.89 -13.77 7.70
CA TYR A 230 4.42 -12.72 6.83
C TYR A 230 4.96 -11.57 7.68
N SER A 231 5.89 -10.77 7.16
CA SER A 231 6.45 -9.68 7.95
C SER A 231 5.45 -8.55 8.14
N GLU A 232 5.52 -7.91 9.29
CA GLU A 232 4.78 -6.69 9.61
C GLU A 232 5.76 -5.56 9.94
N TYR A 233 5.43 -4.33 9.55
CA TYR A 233 6.20 -3.13 9.79
C TYR A 233 5.29 -2.17 10.55
N ILE A 234 5.67 -1.85 11.78
CA ILE A 234 4.87 -1.09 12.73
C ILE A 234 5.53 0.25 12.92
N VAL A 235 4.86 1.27 12.40
CA VAL A 235 5.31 2.65 12.40
C VAL A 235 4.56 3.39 13.49
N TYR A 236 5.28 3.99 14.44
CA TYR A 236 4.67 4.72 15.57
C TYR A 236 4.58 6.23 15.33
N ASP A 237 5.35 6.75 14.36
CA ASP A 237 5.28 8.13 13.90
C ASP A 237 4.62 8.17 12.50
N PRO A 238 3.36 8.61 12.40
CA PRO A 238 2.67 8.70 11.12
C PRO A 238 3.31 9.63 10.09
N GLN A 239 4.20 10.55 10.51
CA GLN A 239 4.94 11.39 9.57
C GLN A 239 5.89 10.57 8.70
N ARG A 240 6.21 9.32 9.09
CA ARG A 240 7.04 8.38 8.31
C ARG A 240 6.29 7.66 7.19
N ILE A 241 5.09 8.11 6.83
CA ILE A 241 4.20 7.42 5.89
C ILE A 241 3.67 8.40 4.86
N ILE A 242 3.76 8.02 3.58
CA ILE A 242 3.16 8.73 2.45
C ILE A 242 2.23 7.78 1.70
N VAL A 243 0.99 8.20 1.47
CA VAL A 243 0.04 7.45 0.65
C VAL A 243 0.44 7.62 -0.81
N ARG A 244 0.73 6.51 -1.50
CA ARG A 244 1.09 6.57 -2.93
C ARG A 244 0.01 6.01 -3.83
N PHE A 245 -0.56 4.87 -3.46
CA PHE A 245 -1.59 4.24 -4.29
C PHE A 245 -2.74 3.68 -3.48
N ILE A 246 -3.92 3.66 -4.10
CA ILE A 246 -5.04 2.81 -3.72
C ILE A 246 -5.15 1.71 -4.77
N VAL A 247 -5.28 0.47 -4.33
CA VAL A 247 -5.37 -0.70 -5.21
C VAL A 247 -6.70 -1.41 -4.94
N GLU A 248 -7.52 -1.51 -5.96
CA GLU A 248 -8.79 -2.23 -5.95
C GLU A 248 -8.57 -3.67 -6.45
N CYS A 249 -8.95 -4.65 -5.64
CA CYS A 249 -8.81 -6.06 -5.98
C CYS A 249 -10.08 -6.88 -5.71
N SER A 250 -10.27 -7.96 -6.46
CA SER A 250 -11.21 -9.04 -6.12
C SER A 250 -10.45 -10.28 -5.61
N ARG A 251 -11.18 -11.19 -4.96
CA ARG A 251 -10.71 -12.51 -4.55
C ARG A 251 -11.68 -13.56 -5.07
#